data_AF-A0AAV3XXV9-F1
#
_entry.id   AF-A0AAV3XXV9-F1
#
_cell.length_a   1.000
_cell.length_b   1.000
_cell.length_c   1.000
_cell.angle_alpha   90.00
_cell.angle_beta   90.00
_cell.angle_gamma   90.00
#
_symmetry.space_group_name_H-M   'P 1'
#
loop_
_entity.id
_entity.type
_entity.pdbx_description
1 polymer ?
#
loop_
_entity_poly.entity_id
_entity_poly.type
_entity_poly.pdbx_seq_one_letter_code
_entity_poly.pdbx_strand_id
1 'polypeptide(L)'
;MYAPTSDSADVEQFYEEIEKAKGYLKSQDIIIIMGDFNARVGDKRVEGVVASGGIGTVNEGGSRLIDWCKINDFTITNTWHQNRPRQQWTWKSPEDRSRN
;
A
#
# COMPACT_ATOMS: atom_id res chain seq x y z
N MET A 1 3.61 -8.09 -6.89
CA MET A 1 4.25 -8.62 -5.67
C MET A 1 3.18 -9.02 -4.67
N TYR A 2 3.52 -9.86 -3.70
CA TYR A 2 2.63 -10.24 -2.61
C TYR A 2 3.38 -10.01 -1.30
N ALA A 3 2.96 -9.02 -0.52
CA ALA A 3 3.58 -8.73 0.76
C ALA A 3 3.13 -9.78 1.79
N PRO A 4 3.98 -10.16 2.74
CA PRO A 4 3.56 -10.96 3.88
C PRO A 4 2.48 -10.26 4.70
N THR A 5 1.68 -11.03 5.44
CA THR A 5 0.76 -10.49 6.45
C THR A 5 1.55 -9.75 7.54
N SER A 6 0.97 -8.73 8.16
CA SER A 6 1.66 -7.86 9.14
C SER A 6 2.35 -8.60 10.29
N ASP A 7 1.83 -9.75 10.69
CA ASP A 7 2.37 -10.58 11.79
C ASP A 7 3.48 -11.56 11.33
N SER A 8 3.84 -11.56 10.04
CA SER A 8 4.90 -12.42 9.52
C SER A 8 6.28 -11.87 9.88
N ALA A 9 7.23 -12.77 10.18
CA ALA A 9 8.63 -12.42 10.36
C ALA A 9 9.32 -11.99 9.06
N ASP A 10 8.70 -12.23 7.91
CA ASP A 10 9.27 -11.94 6.59
C ASP A 10 8.99 -10.49 6.12
N VAL A 11 8.26 -9.68 6.91
CA VAL A 11 7.84 -8.35 6.49
C VAL A 11 9.03 -7.41 6.26
N GLU A 12 10.00 -7.42 7.15
CA GLU A 12 11.22 -6.61 7.05
C GLU A 12 12.01 -6.99 5.82
N GLN A 13 12.21 -8.30 5.58
CA GLN A 13 12.91 -8.81 4.40
C GLN A 13 12.22 -8.35 3.10
N PHE A 14 10.88 -8.37 3.06
CA PHE A 14 10.12 -7.93 1.90
C PHE A 14 10.44 -6.47 1.52
N TYR A 15 10.47 -5.54 2.49
CA TYR A 15 10.79 -4.14 2.21
C TYR A 15 12.28 -3.95 1.88
N GLU A 16 13.19 -4.70 2.51
CA GLU A 16 14.61 -4.67 2.15
C GLU A 16 14.87 -5.11 0.71
N GLU A 17 14.16 -6.12 0.21
CA GLU A 17 14.28 -6.58 -1.18
C GLU A 17 13.81 -5.51 -2.17
N ILE A 18 12.76 -4.76 -1.84
CA ILE A 18 12.30 -3.62 -2.65
C ILE A 18 13.36 -2.53 -2.69
N GLU A 19 13.97 -2.19 -1.56
CA GLU A 19 15.05 -1.18 -1.50
C GLU A 19 16.29 -1.62 -2.29
N LYS A 20 16.68 -2.90 -2.16
CA LYS A 20 17.77 -3.47 -2.97
C LYS A 20 17.45 -3.38 -4.46
N ALA A 21 16.23 -3.74 -4.86
CA ALA A 21 15.78 -3.64 -6.25
C ALA A 21 15.84 -2.19 -6.77
N LYS A 22 15.39 -1.22 -5.98
CA LYS A 22 15.48 0.21 -6.30
C LYS A 22 16.92 0.68 -6.49
N GLY A 23 17.87 0.13 -5.74
CA GLY A 23 19.30 0.46 -5.86
C GLY A 23 19.93 0.14 -7.22
N TYR A 24 19.30 -0.71 -8.04
CA TYR A 24 19.75 -1.00 -9.41
C TYR A 24 19.16 -0.06 -10.46
N LEU A 25 18.20 0.80 -10.09
CA LEU A 25 17.51 1.71 -11.00
C LEU A 25 18.21 3.06 -11.05
N LYS A 26 18.05 3.78 -12.17
CA LYS A 26 18.56 5.14 -12.30
C LYS A 26 17.59 6.13 -11.66
N SER A 27 18.10 7.27 -11.21
CA SER A 27 17.28 8.34 -10.61
C SER A 27 16.22 8.94 -11.54
N GLN A 28 16.36 8.73 -12.86
CA GLN A 28 15.41 9.22 -13.87
C GLN A 28 14.33 8.19 -14.23
N ASP A 29 14.44 6.96 -13.73
CA ASP A 29 13.50 5.90 -14.06
C ASP A 29 12.18 6.11 -13.29
N ILE A 30 11.05 5.86 -13.95
CA ILE A 30 9.74 5.87 -13.31
C ILE A 30 9.52 4.51 -12.64
N ILE A 31 9.33 4.52 -11.33
CA ILE A 31 9.14 3.30 -10.54
C ILE A 31 7.66 3.09 -10.27
N ILE A 32 7.11 1.97 -10.74
CA ILE A 32 5.74 1.54 -10.44
C ILE A 32 5.83 0.20 -9.73
N ILE A 33 5.40 0.17 -8.47
CA ILE A 33 5.35 -1.05 -7.67
C ILE A 33 3.89 -1.51 -7.60
N MET A 34 3.61 -2.68 -8.16
CA MET A 34 2.27 -3.26 -8.19
C MET A 34 2.23 -4.57 -7.43
N GLY A 35 1.14 -4.80 -6.70
CA GLY A 35 0.96 -6.01 -5.93
C GLY A 35 -0.11 -5.89 -4.87
N ASP A 36 -0.31 -6.99 -4.16
CA ASP A 36 -1.07 -7.00 -2.93
C ASP A 36 -0.10 -6.75 -1.77
N PHE A 37 -0.31 -5.66 -1.05
CA PHE A 37 0.52 -5.29 0.11
C PHE A 37 -0.08 -5.74 1.45
N ASN A 38 -1.23 -6.43 1.44
CA ASN A 38 -1.97 -6.79 2.66
C ASN A 38 -2.20 -5.59 3.60
N ALA A 39 -2.36 -4.41 3.00
CA ALA A 39 -2.35 -3.11 3.69
C ALA A 39 -3.66 -2.36 3.46
N ARG A 40 -4.26 -1.89 4.55
CA ARG A 40 -5.39 -0.94 4.54
C ARG A 40 -4.90 0.41 5.00
N VAL A 41 -4.91 1.38 4.10
CA VAL A 41 -4.38 2.73 4.34
C VAL A 41 -5.43 3.74 4.83
N GLY A 42 -6.69 3.30 4.94
CA GLY A 42 -7.81 4.10 5.41
C GLY A 42 -8.18 5.28 4.49
N ASP A 43 -9.10 6.11 4.97
CA ASP A 43 -9.65 7.27 4.23
C ASP A 43 -8.97 8.61 4.58
N LYS A 44 -8.05 8.61 5.54
CA LYS A 44 -7.36 9.81 5.99
C LYS A 44 -6.29 10.24 4.98
N ARG A 45 -6.42 11.48 4.50
CA ARG A 45 -5.44 12.08 3.60
C ARG A 45 -4.07 12.20 4.28
N VAL A 46 -3.04 11.78 3.56
CA VAL A 46 -1.62 12.00 3.86
C VAL A 46 -1.04 12.71 2.65
N GLU A 47 -0.56 13.94 2.82
CA GLU A 47 -0.07 14.77 1.72
C GLU A 47 1.00 14.03 0.89
N GLY A 48 0.83 14.03 -0.44
CA GLY A 48 1.72 13.34 -1.38
C GLY A 48 1.61 11.80 -1.42
N VAL A 49 1.05 11.16 -0.39
CA VAL A 49 1.06 9.69 -0.25
C VAL A 49 -0.33 9.07 -0.40
N VAL A 50 -1.29 9.50 0.42
CA VAL A 50 -2.65 8.94 0.48
C VAL A 50 -3.68 10.02 0.20
N ALA A 51 -4.56 9.79 -0.78
CA ALA A 51 -5.72 10.65 -1.01
C ALA A 51 -6.95 10.16 -0.23
N SER A 52 -8.01 10.97 -0.18
CA SER A 52 -9.23 10.71 0.58
C SER A 52 -10.14 9.61 -0.03
N GLY A 53 -9.64 8.82 -0.98
CA GLY A 53 -10.40 7.77 -1.67
C GLY A 53 -10.27 6.37 -1.08
N GLY A 54 -9.48 6.20 -0.01
CA GLY A 54 -9.36 4.90 0.67
C GLY A 54 -10.57 4.55 1.53
N ILE A 55 -10.66 3.29 1.95
CA ILE A 55 -11.80 2.75 2.73
C ILE A 55 -11.34 2.29 4.11
N GLY A 56 -12.17 2.57 5.11
CA GLY A 56 -12.05 1.98 6.45
C GLY A 56 -10.93 2.59 7.29
N THR A 57 -10.49 1.84 8.31
CA THR A 57 -9.41 2.27 9.21
C THR A 57 -8.06 1.71 8.76
N VAL A 58 -6.99 2.45 9.10
CA VAL A 58 -5.62 2.02 8.88
C VAL A 58 -5.33 0.77 9.72
N ASN A 59 -4.75 -0.28 9.12
CA ASN A 59 -4.21 -1.44 9.84
C ASN A 59 -2.68 -1.33 9.97
N GLU A 60 -2.03 -2.25 10.68
CA GLU A 60 -0.57 -2.21 10.89
C GLU A 60 0.22 -2.18 9.57
N GLY A 61 -0.11 -3.08 8.64
CA GLY A 61 0.48 -3.09 7.30
C GLY A 61 0.27 -1.78 6.54
N GLY A 62 -0.90 -1.14 6.70
CA GLY A 62 -1.22 0.16 6.15
C GLY A 62 -0.36 1.28 6.71
N SER A 63 -0.20 1.34 8.04
CA SER A 63 0.69 2.33 8.68
C SER A 63 2.13 2.18 8.18
N ARG A 64 2.64 0.93 8.16
CA ARG A 64 3.99 0.63 7.67
C ARG A 64 4.17 1.04 6.20
N LEU A 65 3.20 0.73 5.34
CA LEU A 65 3.23 1.11 3.92
C LEU A 65 3.22 2.63 3.75
N ILE A 66 2.36 3.35 4.49
CA ILE A 66 2.29 4.81 4.44
C ILE A 66 3.64 5.42 4.83
N ASP A 67 4.26 4.97 5.92
CA ASP A 67 5.52 5.51 6.39
C ASP A 67 6.68 5.16 5.44
N TRP A 68 6.71 3.95 4.91
CA TRP A 68 7.67 3.56 3.88
C TRP A 68 7.53 4.43 2.61
N CYS A 69 6.29 4.70 2.18
CA CYS A 69 6.04 5.56 1.03
C CYS A 69 6.45 7.02 1.29
N LYS A 70 6.26 7.55 2.51
CA LYS A 70 6.74 8.90 2.87
C LYS A 70 8.26 9.01 2.80
N ILE A 71 8.98 8.01 3.31
CA ILE A 71 10.45 8.00 3.33
C ILE A 71 11.02 7.94 1.90
N ASN A 72 10.30 7.29 1.00
CA ASN A 72 10.75 6.98 -0.35
C ASN A 72 10.04 7.79 -1.45
N ASP A 73 9.31 8.84 -1.09
CA ASP A 73 8.56 9.70 -2.02
C ASP A 73 7.62 8.95 -2.99
N PHE A 74 6.95 7.91 -2.49
CA PHE A 74 5.94 7.16 -3.24
C PHE A 74 4.51 7.60 -2.92
N THR A 75 3.66 7.52 -3.94
CA THR A 75 2.22 7.78 -3.83
C THR A 75 1.42 6.49 -3.95
N ILE A 76 0.46 6.28 -3.06
CA ILE A 76 -0.44 5.11 -3.06
C ILE A 76 -1.62 5.38 -4.00
N THR A 77 -1.40 5.15 -5.29
CA THR A 77 -2.29 5.53 -6.40
C THR A 77 -3.73 5.04 -6.27
N ASN A 78 -3.98 3.86 -5.69
CA ASN A 78 -5.34 3.32 -5.50
C ASN A 78 -6.28 4.28 -4.72
N THR A 79 -5.72 5.12 -3.85
CA THR A 79 -6.51 6.10 -3.07
C THR A 79 -6.82 7.39 -3.82
N TRP A 80 -6.17 7.64 -4.96
CA TRP A 80 -6.30 8.86 -5.76
C TRP A 80 -7.34 8.73 -6.89
N HIS A 81 -7.76 7.51 -7.20
CA HIS A 81 -8.80 7.27 -8.18
C HIS A 81 -10.19 7.39 -7.55
N GLN A 82 -11.06 8.20 -8.16
CA GLN A 82 -12.46 8.32 -7.79
C GLN A 82 -13.25 7.11 -8.31
N ASN A 83 -13.08 5.97 -7.63
CA ASN A 83 -13.84 4.77 -7.92
C ASN A 83 -15.24 4.84 -7.30
N ARG A 84 -16.20 4.13 -7.90
CA ARG A 84 -17.51 3.91 -7.26
C ARG A 84 -17.26 3.21 -5.91
N PRO A 85 -18.07 3.46 -4.86
CA PRO A 85 -17.86 2.86 -3.55
C PRO A 85 -17.71 1.33 -3.58
N ARG A 86 -18.38 0.64 -4.51
CA ARG A 86 -18.28 -0.81 -4.72
C ARG A 86 -16.97 -1.32 -5.34
N GLN A 87 -16.08 -0.43 -5.76
CA GLN A 87 -14.87 -0.73 -6.53
C GLN A 87 -13.59 -0.19 -5.85
N GLN A 88 -13.68 0.32 -4.62
CA GLN A 88 -12.50 0.83 -3.90
C GLN A 88 -11.85 -0.21 -2.97
N TRP A 89 -12.31 -1.47 -3.02
CA TRP A 89 -11.64 -2.62 -2.41
C TRP A 89 -11.31 -3.65 -3.50
N THR A 90 -10.19 -4.34 -3.37
CA THR A 90 -9.75 -5.42 -4.27
C THR A 90 -10.05 -6.80 -3.69
N TRP A 91 -10.36 -6.87 -2.39
CA TRP A 91 -10.65 -8.13 -1.70
C TRP A 91 -11.85 -8.01 -0.75
N LYS A 92 -12.60 -9.10 -0.62
CA LYS A 92 -13.76 -9.24 0.27
C LYS A 92 -13.65 -10.58 1.00
N SER A 93 -13.85 -10.58 2.31
CA SER A 93 -13.83 -11.84 3.07
C SER A 93 -15.00 -12.75 2.66
N PRO A 94 -14.84 -14.09 2.74
CA PRO A 94 -15.90 -15.04 2.38
C PRO A 94 -17.22 -14.79 3.12
N GLU A 95 -17.17 -14.16 4.29
CA GLU A 95 -18.32 -13.86 5.14
C GLU A 95 -18.75 -12.39 5.13
N ASP A 96 -18.22 -11.54 4.22
CA ASP A 96 -18.52 -10.09 4.15
C ASP A 96 -18.21 -9.30 5.45
N ARG A 97 -17.33 -9.84 6.30
CA ARG A 97 -16.89 -9.16 7.54
C ARG A 97 -15.90 -8.03 7.29
N SER A 98 -15.14 -8.13 6.21
CA SER A 98 -14.06 -7.19 5.89
C SER A 98 -13.87 -7.03 4.40
N ARG A 99 -13.39 -5.83 4.02
CA ARG A 99 -13.05 -5.43 2.66
C ARG A 99 -11.69 -4.74 2.74
N ASN A 100 -10.79 -5.13 1.83
CA ASN A 100 -9.44 -4.57 1.70
C ASN A 100 -9.27 -4.00 0.30
#